data_AF-A0A497QVX5-F1
#
_entry.id   AF-A0A497QVX5-F1
#
_cell.length_a   1.000
_cell.length_b   1.000
_cell.length_c   1.000
_cell.angle_alpha   90.00
_cell.angle_beta   90.00
_cell.angle_gamma   90.00
#
_symmetry.space_group_name_H-M   'P 1'
#
loop_
_entity.id
_entity.type
_entity.pdbx_description
1 polymer ?
#
loop_
_entity_poly.entity_id
_entity_poly.type
_entity_poly.pdbx_seq_one_letter_code
_entity_poly.pdbx_strand_id
1 'polypeptide(L)'
;MNKREKMKQKLLEEKSLTRSREVIEDSLEFLADKKFTKRQLYDMIQQYTNGKPISSIASYYDSSVYIVKHRIDLLKKYGFISNNTSKHRKINPNCKTSYTREECLKLIELRYSGYSYEEIAEELERSISSISNKMFKLRHSKKGKRLIEEYHKNKNSENNKQPIIENTTEPKEENKSGSLSTLIEEMQQKAITSEEGISIKHKEMLIEILHRVI
;
A
#
# COMPACT_ATOMS: atom_id res chain seq x y z
N MET A 1 -16.02 -21.02 45.41
CA MET A 1 -17.23 -21.22 44.58
C MET A 1 -17.54 -22.70 44.46
N ASN A 2 -18.63 -23.17 45.06
CA ASN A 2 -19.04 -24.59 45.02
C ASN A 2 -19.53 -24.97 43.61
N LYS A 3 -19.45 -26.25 43.22
CA LYS A 3 -19.95 -26.81 41.95
C LYS A 3 -21.38 -26.34 41.63
N ARG A 4 -22.25 -26.21 42.64
CA ARG A 4 -23.62 -25.70 42.50
C ARG A 4 -23.67 -24.24 42.05
N GLU A 5 -22.78 -23.39 42.55
CA GLU A 5 -22.69 -21.98 42.17
C GLU A 5 -22.15 -21.83 40.75
N LYS A 6 -21.12 -22.61 40.38
CA LYS A 6 -20.59 -22.62 39.00
C LYS A 6 -21.67 -22.98 37.97
N MET A 7 -22.52 -23.96 38.28
CA MET A 7 -23.61 -24.40 37.40
C MET A 7 -24.69 -23.32 37.25
N LYS A 8 -25.06 -22.65 38.34
CA LYS A 8 -26.03 -21.54 38.30
C LYS A 8 -25.50 -20.37 37.47
N GLN A 9 -24.22 -20.03 37.60
CA GLN A 9 -23.60 -18.96 36.83
C GLN A 9 -23.58 -19.29 35.32
N LYS A 10 -23.16 -20.51 34.96
CA LYS A 10 -23.17 -20.97 33.56
C LYS A 10 -24.57 -20.91 32.94
N LEU A 11 -25.60 -21.33 33.68
CA LEU A 11 -26.99 -21.33 33.21
C LEU A 11 -27.54 -19.91 33.05
N LEU A 12 -27.09 -18.96 33.90
CA LEU A 12 -27.43 -17.54 33.78
C LEU A 12 -26.75 -16.89 32.55
N GLU A 13 -25.48 -17.22 32.30
CA GLU A 13 -24.73 -16.78 31.11
C GLU A 13 -25.34 -17.34 29.81
N GLU A 14 -25.75 -18.62 29.81
CA GLU A 14 -26.45 -19.21 28.66
C GLU A 14 -27.77 -18.49 28.40
N LYS A 15 -28.61 -18.25 29.43
CA LYS A 15 -29.88 -17.53 29.28
C LYS A 15 -29.72 -16.09 28.79
N SER A 16 -28.71 -15.36 29.27
CA SER A 16 -28.46 -14.00 28.79
C SER A 16 -27.98 -13.99 27.34
N LEU A 17 -27.20 -15.01 26.93
CA LEU A 17 -26.78 -15.20 25.55
C LEU A 17 -27.95 -15.55 24.63
N THR A 18 -28.88 -16.41 25.06
CA THR A 18 -30.08 -16.73 24.25
C THR A 18 -30.96 -15.52 24.02
N ARG A 19 -31.23 -14.73 25.07
CA ARG A 19 -32.07 -13.53 24.96
C ARG A 19 -31.45 -12.45 24.06
N SER A 20 -30.12 -12.32 24.08
CA SER A 20 -29.43 -11.40 23.16
C SER A 20 -29.48 -11.89 21.71
N ARG A 21 -29.43 -13.21 21.46
CA ARG A 21 -29.61 -13.79 20.12
C ARG A 21 -31.00 -13.54 19.56
N GLU A 22 -32.05 -13.75 20.34
CA GLU A 22 -33.44 -13.51 19.89
C GLU A 22 -33.65 -12.06 19.46
N VAL A 23 -33.17 -11.09 20.27
CA VAL A 23 -33.27 -9.66 19.93
C VAL A 23 -32.50 -9.30 18.65
N ILE A 24 -31.32 -9.91 18.45
CA ILE A 24 -30.52 -9.76 17.22
C ILE A 24 -31.29 -10.33 16.02
N GLU A 25 -31.92 -11.49 16.19
CA GLU A 25 -32.65 -12.17 15.13
C GLU A 25 -33.88 -11.37 14.67
N ASP A 26 -34.70 -10.87 15.60
CA ASP A 26 -35.87 -10.03 15.29
C ASP A 26 -35.47 -8.73 14.60
N SER A 27 -34.37 -8.13 15.05
CA SER A 27 -33.85 -6.89 14.46
C SER A 27 -33.29 -7.12 13.04
N LEU A 28 -32.74 -8.30 12.75
CA LEU A 28 -32.33 -8.67 11.39
C LEU A 28 -33.51 -9.05 10.50
N GLU A 29 -34.54 -9.68 11.07
CA GLU A 29 -35.83 -9.93 10.41
C GLU A 29 -36.43 -8.62 9.91
N PHE A 30 -36.43 -7.58 10.76
CA PHE A 30 -36.91 -6.24 10.43
C PHE A 30 -36.08 -5.56 9.33
N LEU A 31 -34.77 -5.81 9.29
CA LEU A 31 -33.87 -5.23 8.28
C LEU A 31 -33.89 -6.00 6.96
N ALA A 32 -34.31 -7.27 6.96
CA ALA A 32 -34.47 -8.05 5.76
C ALA A 32 -35.58 -7.44 4.88
N ASP A 33 -35.34 -7.39 3.58
CA ASP A 33 -36.31 -6.90 2.61
C ASP A 33 -36.34 -7.83 1.39
N LYS A 34 -37.10 -7.45 0.35
CA LYS A 34 -37.15 -8.22 -0.90
C LYS A 34 -35.79 -8.37 -1.59
N LYS A 35 -34.80 -7.54 -1.25
CA LYS A 35 -33.46 -7.55 -1.86
C LYS A 35 -32.43 -8.32 -1.05
N PHE A 36 -32.51 -8.31 0.27
CA PHE A 36 -31.58 -9.02 1.15
C PHE A 36 -32.31 -9.87 2.19
N THR A 37 -32.03 -11.16 2.11
CA THR A 37 -32.43 -12.13 3.13
C THR A 37 -31.60 -11.95 4.41
N LYS A 38 -32.15 -12.41 5.55
CA LYS A 38 -31.44 -12.48 6.83
C LYS A 38 -30.07 -13.16 6.70
N ARG A 39 -29.98 -14.25 5.94
CA ARG A 39 -28.72 -14.97 5.68
C ARG A 39 -27.70 -14.09 4.94
N GLN A 40 -28.13 -13.33 3.94
CA GLN A 40 -27.25 -12.40 3.22
C GLN A 40 -26.79 -11.25 4.13
N LEU A 41 -27.63 -10.77 5.05
CA LEU A 41 -27.21 -9.77 6.04
C LEU A 41 -26.14 -10.32 6.98
N TYR A 42 -26.27 -11.56 7.47
CA TYR A 42 -25.22 -12.20 8.28
C TYR A 42 -23.90 -12.35 7.52
N ASP A 43 -23.96 -12.84 6.28
CA ASP A 43 -22.77 -12.98 5.46
C ASP A 43 -22.14 -11.60 5.16
N MET A 44 -22.96 -10.57 4.91
CA MET A 44 -22.48 -9.19 4.73
C MET A 44 -21.78 -8.65 5.98
N ILE A 45 -22.31 -8.92 7.17
CA ILE A 45 -21.64 -8.58 8.45
C ILE A 45 -20.28 -9.26 8.51
N GLN A 46 -20.20 -10.58 8.27
CA GLN A 46 -18.94 -11.34 8.31
C GLN A 46 -17.91 -10.81 7.32
N GLN A 47 -18.31 -10.60 6.07
CA GLN A 47 -17.44 -10.06 5.03
C GLN A 47 -16.91 -8.68 5.40
N TYR A 48 -17.76 -7.81 5.95
CA TYR A 48 -17.36 -6.47 6.38
C TYR A 48 -16.43 -6.51 7.61
N THR A 49 -16.71 -7.34 8.61
CA THR A 49 -15.85 -7.48 9.80
C THR A 49 -14.48 -8.08 9.47
N ASN A 50 -14.39 -8.87 8.41
CA ASN A 50 -13.14 -9.40 7.87
C ASN A 50 -12.34 -8.36 7.04
N GLY A 51 -12.82 -7.11 6.97
CA GLY A 51 -12.11 -6.01 6.31
C GLY A 51 -12.24 -6.00 4.79
N LYS A 52 -13.18 -6.76 4.21
CA LYS A 52 -13.41 -6.69 2.76
C LYS A 52 -13.93 -5.30 2.36
N PRO A 53 -13.47 -4.75 1.22
CA PRO A 53 -13.95 -3.45 0.76
C PRO A 53 -15.42 -3.56 0.32
N ILE A 54 -16.20 -2.48 0.53
CA ILE A 54 -17.63 -2.44 0.19
C ILE A 54 -17.86 -2.74 -1.31
N SER A 55 -16.95 -2.32 -2.18
CA SER A 55 -17.02 -2.63 -3.62
C SER A 55 -16.97 -4.13 -3.91
N SER A 56 -16.12 -4.89 -3.21
CA SER A 56 -16.03 -6.35 -3.35
C SER A 56 -17.29 -7.03 -2.82
N ILE A 57 -17.83 -6.55 -1.69
CA ILE A 57 -19.08 -7.06 -1.13
C ILE A 57 -20.25 -6.78 -2.09
N ALA A 58 -20.30 -5.59 -2.69
CA ALA A 58 -21.32 -5.22 -3.66
C ALA A 58 -21.28 -6.11 -4.92
N SER A 59 -20.08 -6.37 -5.44
CA SER A 59 -19.89 -7.31 -6.54
C SER A 59 -20.34 -8.73 -6.19
N TYR A 60 -20.14 -9.17 -4.95
CA TYR A 60 -20.53 -10.52 -4.51
C TYR A 60 -22.06 -10.74 -4.51
N TYR A 61 -22.84 -9.70 -4.21
CA TYR A 61 -24.31 -9.77 -4.19
C TYR A 61 -24.97 -9.26 -5.47
N ASP A 62 -24.19 -9.01 -6.54
CA ASP A 62 -24.66 -8.37 -7.77
C ASP A 62 -25.53 -7.12 -7.49
N SER A 63 -25.02 -6.27 -6.60
CA SER A 63 -25.74 -5.10 -6.11
C SER A 63 -24.91 -3.84 -6.25
N SER A 64 -25.57 -2.68 -6.20
CA SER A 64 -24.85 -1.41 -6.27
C SER A 64 -24.09 -1.16 -4.96
N VAL A 65 -22.91 -0.53 -5.08
CA VAL A 65 -22.09 -0.11 -3.93
C VAL A 65 -22.91 0.76 -2.96
N TYR A 66 -23.82 1.58 -3.49
CA TYR A 66 -24.70 2.43 -2.69
C TYR A 66 -25.65 1.62 -1.82
N ILE A 67 -26.31 0.59 -2.39
CA ILE A 67 -27.26 -0.25 -1.66
C ILE A 67 -26.55 -1.00 -0.53
N VAL A 68 -25.39 -1.60 -0.82
CA VAL A 68 -24.60 -2.31 0.20
C VAL A 68 -24.09 -1.36 1.27
N LYS A 69 -23.61 -0.18 0.90
CA LYS A 69 -23.20 0.86 1.86
C LYS A 69 -24.35 1.24 2.79
N HIS A 70 -25.53 1.53 2.23
CA HIS A 70 -26.71 1.88 3.00
C HIS A 70 -27.10 0.77 4.00
N ARG A 71 -27.00 -0.50 3.57
CA ARG A 71 -27.27 -1.65 4.45
C ARG A 71 -26.25 -1.79 5.57
N ILE A 72 -24.97 -1.61 5.29
CA ILE A 72 -23.91 -1.58 6.32
C ILE A 72 -24.15 -0.43 7.32
N ASP A 73 -24.58 0.74 6.85
CA ASP A 73 -24.88 1.88 7.71
C ASP A 73 -26.08 1.60 8.64
N LEU A 74 -27.13 0.92 8.14
CA LEU A 74 -28.21 0.42 9.00
C LEU A 74 -27.69 -0.58 10.03
N LEU A 75 -26.90 -1.56 9.62
CA LEU A 75 -26.33 -2.56 10.53
C LEU A 75 -25.47 -1.92 11.64
N LYS A 76 -24.75 -0.84 11.34
CA LYS A 76 -24.04 -0.01 12.33
C LYS A 76 -24.99 0.73 13.26
N LYS A 77 -26.02 1.37 12.72
CA LYS A 77 -27.04 2.11 13.48
C LYS A 77 -27.72 1.21 14.53
N TYR A 78 -27.97 -0.05 14.17
CA TYR A 78 -28.59 -1.05 15.06
C TYR A 78 -27.56 -1.83 15.91
N GLY A 79 -26.27 -1.47 15.85
CA GLY A 79 -25.24 -2.04 16.72
C GLY A 79 -24.75 -3.44 16.33
N PHE A 80 -25.17 -4.00 15.19
CA PHE A 80 -24.65 -5.28 14.69
C PHE A 80 -23.19 -5.18 14.25
N ILE A 81 -22.78 -4.00 13.80
CA ILE A 81 -21.41 -3.71 13.40
C ILE A 81 -20.92 -2.55 14.27
N SER A 82 -19.82 -2.74 14.99
CA SER A 82 -19.26 -1.63 15.75
C SER A 82 -18.78 -0.52 14.81
N ASN A 83 -19.03 0.74 15.17
CA ASN A 83 -18.51 1.90 14.44
C ASN A 83 -16.97 1.96 14.39
N ASN A 84 -16.29 1.09 15.17
CA ASN A 84 -14.85 1.00 15.25
C ASN A 84 -14.22 0.09 14.19
N THR A 85 -14.98 -0.65 13.39
CA THR A 85 -14.40 -1.53 12.34
C THR A 85 -13.71 -0.74 11.23
N SER A 86 -14.04 0.54 11.02
CA SER A 86 -13.29 1.44 10.14
C SER A 86 -11.92 1.87 10.69
N LYS A 87 -11.58 1.55 11.95
CA LYS A 87 -10.27 1.87 12.56
C LYS A 87 -9.25 0.73 12.46
N HIS A 88 -9.64 -0.42 11.93
CA HIS A 88 -8.70 -1.47 11.52
C HIS A 88 -8.33 -1.36 10.02
N ARG A 89 -8.15 -0.15 9.49
CA ARG A 89 -6.90 0.00 8.71
C ARG A 89 -5.84 -0.43 9.71
N LYS A 90 -5.19 -1.58 9.50
CA LYS A 90 -3.96 -1.91 10.22
C LYS A 90 -3.09 -0.67 10.05
N ILE A 91 -3.11 0.21 11.05
CA ILE A 91 -2.15 1.28 11.15
C ILE A 91 -0.89 0.47 11.28
N ASN A 92 -0.13 0.39 10.19
CA ASN A 92 1.16 -0.26 10.22
C ASN A 92 1.83 0.30 11.49
N PRO A 93 2.19 -0.53 12.49
CA PRO A 93 2.73 -0.02 13.74
C PRO A 93 4.01 0.81 13.50
N ASN A 94 4.61 0.68 12.31
CA ASN A 94 5.72 1.50 11.81
C ASN A 94 5.32 2.82 11.13
N CYS A 95 4.03 3.17 11.04
CA CYS A 95 3.59 4.42 10.45
C CYS A 95 3.91 5.55 11.44
N LYS A 96 5.15 6.06 11.38
CA LYS A 96 5.67 7.12 12.25
C LYS A 96 4.65 8.27 12.32
N THR A 97 4.28 8.74 13.51
CA THR A 97 3.15 9.68 13.65
C THR A 97 3.42 11.08 13.09
N SER A 98 4.68 11.44 12.87
CA SER A 98 5.10 12.73 12.32
C SER A 98 6.12 12.57 11.19
N TYR A 99 6.21 13.56 10.32
CA TYR A 99 7.29 13.66 9.34
C TYR A 99 8.45 14.44 9.97
N THR A 100 9.64 13.87 9.93
CA THR A 100 10.85 14.61 10.30
C THR A 100 11.16 15.67 9.25
N ARG A 101 12.08 16.60 9.56
CA ARG A 101 12.53 17.61 8.60
C ARG A 101 13.21 16.97 7.38
N GLU A 102 14.05 15.98 7.61
CA GLU A 102 14.74 15.20 6.57
C GLU A 102 13.75 14.45 5.68
N GLU A 103 12.75 13.78 6.28
CA GLU A 103 11.68 13.12 5.51
C GLU A 103 10.89 14.12 4.65
N CYS A 104 10.70 15.36 5.13
CA CYS A 104 10.06 16.40 4.32
C CYS A 104 10.95 16.84 3.15
N LEU A 105 12.26 16.97 3.35
CA LEU A 105 13.20 17.33 2.29
C LEU A 105 13.28 16.23 1.23
N LYS A 106 13.41 14.96 1.65
CA LYS A 106 13.40 13.80 0.74
C LYS A 106 12.08 13.68 -0.03
N LEU A 107 10.95 13.93 0.63
CA LEU A 107 9.62 14.00 -0.02
C LEU A 107 9.56 15.10 -1.10
N ILE A 108 10.11 16.29 -0.82
CA ILE A 108 10.18 17.39 -1.79
C ILE A 108 11.08 16.98 -2.96
N GLU A 109 12.28 16.48 -2.67
CA GLU A 109 13.25 16.04 -3.66
C GLU A 109 12.66 15.02 -4.64
N LEU A 110 12.13 13.90 -4.15
CA LEU A 110 11.52 12.86 -4.98
C LEU A 110 10.40 13.44 -5.85
N ARG A 111 9.57 14.33 -5.28
CA ARG A 111 8.47 14.92 -6.05
C ARG A 111 8.96 15.83 -7.18
N TYR A 112 10.00 16.64 -6.94
CA TYR A 112 10.58 17.51 -7.96
C TYR A 112 11.46 16.75 -8.96
N SER A 113 11.90 15.53 -8.62
CA SER A 113 12.57 14.61 -9.54
C SER A 113 11.60 13.79 -10.41
N GLY A 114 10.28 13.96 -10.23
CA GLY A 114 9.26 13.38 -11.12
C GLY A 114 8.56 12.12 -10.60
N TYR A 115 8.94 11.61 -9.43
CA TYR A 115 8.35 10.40 -8.85
C TYR A 115 6.85 10.57 -8.54
N SER A 116 6.08 9.50 -8.78
CA SER A 116 4.66 9.37 -8.44
C SER A 116 4.43 9.26 -6.92
N TYR A 117 3.18 9.42 -6.47
CA TYR A 117 2.90 9.31 -5.03
C TYR A 117 2.99 7.87 -4.52
N GLU A 118 2.78 6.90 -5.40
CA GLU A 118 2.95 5.46 -5.17
C GLU A 118 4.43 5.14 -4.89
N GLU A 119 5.34 5.54 -5.79
CA GLU A 119 6.78 5.31 -5.62
C GLU A 119 7.33 6.01 -4.37
N ILE A 120 6.89 7.25 -4.11
CA ILE A 120 7.29 7.98 -2.90
C ILE A 120 6.76 7.30 -1.62
N ALA A 121 5.56 6.73 -1.68
CA ALA A 121 4.96 6.02 -0.57
C ALA A 121 5.76 4.76 -0.21
N GLU A 122 6.23 4.03 -1.21
CA GLU A 122 7.12 2.88 -1.05
C GLU A 122 8.47 3.31 -0.48
N GLU A 123 9.13 4.30 -1.09
CA GLU A 123 10.46 4.79 -0.68
C GLU A 123 10.50 5.37 0.75
N LEU A 124 9.40 5.96 1.22
CA LEU A 124 9.30 6.53 2.58
C LEU A 124 8.56 5.62 3.57
N GLU A 125 8.16 4.41 3.14
CA GLU A 125 7.35 3.46 3.91
C GLU A 125 6.09 4.10 4.52
N ARG A 126 5.44 5.00 3.77
CA ARG A 126 4.21 5.70 4.19
C ARG A 126 3.03 5.33 3.31
N SER A 127 1.83 5.59 3.79
CA SER A 127 0.65 5.48 2.92
C SER A 127 0.58 6.62 1.90
N ILE A 128 0.08 6.33 0.69
CA ILE A 128 -0.17 7.30 -0.39
C ILE A 128 -0.99 8.50 0.12
N SER A 129 -2.02 8.25 0.94
CA SER A 129 -2.84 9.32 1.53
C SER A 129 -2.04 10.22 2.48
N SER A 130 -1.08 9.67 3.22
CA SER A 130 -0.20 10.44 4.10
C SER A 130 0.73 11.34 3.28
N ILE A 131 1.34 10.79 2.23
CA ILE A 131 2.22 11.52 1.29
C ILE A 131 1.46 12.69 0.64
N SER A 132 0.29 12.41 0.05
CA SER A 132 -0.54 13.43 -0.60
C SER A 132 -0.94 14.56 0.37
N ASN A 133 -1.47 14.21 1.54
CA ASN A 133 -1.84 15.19 2.57
C ASN A 133 -0.64 16.01 3.06
N LYS A 134 0.51 15.37 3.23
CA LYS A 134 1.73 16.06 3.67
C LYS A 134 2.24 17.03 2.60
N MET A 135 2.27 16.60 1.34
CA MET A 135 2.66 17.45 0.20
C MET A 135 1.73 18.67 0.05
N PHE A 136 0.41 18.48 0.20
CA PHE A 136 -0.56 19.57 0.25
C PHE A 136 -0.21 20.58 1.36
N LYS A 137 0.01 20.11 2.59
CA LYS A 137 0.40 20.98 3.72
C LYS A 137 1.72 21.71 3.48
N LEU A 138 2.71 21.07 2.83
CA LEU A 138 3.98 21.72 2.49
C LEU A 138 3.79 22.89 1.52
N ARG A 139 2.91 22.75 0.53
CA ARG A 139 2.62 23.82 -0.46
C ARG A 139 1.85 25.00 0.14
N HIS A 140 0.94 24.73 1.07
CA HIS A 140 0.03 25.76 1.60
C HIS A 140 0.46 26.39 2.92
N SER A 141 1.40 25.79 3.66
CA SER A 141 1.88 26.36 4.93
C SER A 141 3.10 27.26 4.77
N LYS A 142 3.20 28.33 5.57
CA LYS A 142 4.38 29.22 5.59
C LYS A 142 5.69 28.48 5.89
N LYS A 143 5.66 27.51 6.81
CA LYS A 143 6.81 26.65 7.15
C LYS A 143 7.20 25.74 5.99
N GLY A 144 6.21 25.16 5.29
CA GLY A 144 6.47 24.29 4.14
C GLY A 144 7.05 25.03 2.95
N LYS A 145 6.56 26.24 2.64
CA LYS A 145 7.13 27.10 1.59
C LYS A 145 8.61 27.39 1.81
N ARG A 146 9.02 27.69 3.06
CA ARG A 146 10.44 27.89 3.41
C ARG A 146 11.31 26.65 3.15
N LEU A 147 10.80 25.45 3.42
CA LEU A 147 11.54 24.20 3.14
C LEU A 147 11.69 23.96 1.63
N ILE A 148 10.67 24.29 0.84
CA ILE A 148 10.73 24.19 -0.63
C ILE A 148 11.74 25.20 -1.18
N GLU A 149 11.71 26.44 -0.69
CA GLU A 149 12.70 27.47 -1.05
C GLU A 149 14.13 27.05 -0.66
N GLU A 150 14.32 26.48 0.52
CA GLU A 150 15.59 25.94 0.99
C GLU A 150 16.11 24.84 0.05
N TYR A 151 15.26 23.88 -0.33
CA TYR A 151 15.61 22.84 -1.29
C TYR A 151 16.11 23.41 -2.63
N HIS A 152 15.40 24.38 -3.20
CA HIS A 152 15.80 25.00 -4.47
C HIS A 152 17.11 25.80 -4.35
N LYS A 153 17.32 26.50 -3.23
CA LYS A 153 18.59 27.21 -2.98
C LYS A 153 19.77 26.24 -2.92
N ASN A 154 19.62 25.13 -2.21
CA ASN A 154 20.67 24.12 -2.06
C ASN A 154 20.98 23.45 -3.41
N LYS A 155 19.95 23.04 -4.16
CA LYS A 155 20.12 22.41 -5.49
C LYS A 155 20.84 23.31 -6.50
N ASN A 156 20.56 24.62 -6.48
CA ASN A 156 21.28 25.58 -7.33
C ASN A 156 22.74 25.78 -6.90
N SER A 157 23.04 25.67 -5.60
CA SER A 157 24.41 25.78 -5.10
C SER A 157 25.29 24.58 -5.47
N GLU A 158 24.71 23.38 -5.58
CA GLU A 158 25.42 22.18 -6.04
C GLU A 158 25.79 22.27 -7.53
N ASN A 159 24.89 22.77 -8.37
CA ASN A 159 25.14 22.93 -9.80
C ASN A 159 26.21 23.98 -10.13
N ASN A 160 26.50 24.91 -9.21
CA ASN A 160 27.50 25.97 -9.40
C ASN A 160 28.89 25.62 -8.88
N LYS A 161 29.08 24.47 -8.22
CA LYS A 161 30.42 23.96 -7.94
C LYS A 161 30.96 23.40 -9.25
N GLN A 162 31.71 24.24 -9.98
CA GLN A 162 32.53 23.76 -11.09
C GLN A 162 33.32 22.54 -10.61
N PRO A 163 33.45 21.49 -11.44
CA PRO A 163 34.30 20.36 -11.09
C PRO A 163 35.69 20.92 -10.79
N ILE A 164 36.09 20.84 -9.52
CA ILE A 164 37.47 21.03 -9.15
C ILE A 164 38.16 19.87 -9.86
N ILE A 165 38.85 20.18 -10.95
CA ILE A 165 39.75 19.27 -11.61
C ILE A 165 40.86 19.04 -10.58
N GLU A 166 40.63 18.10 -9.66
CA GLU A 166 41.71 17.49 -8.91
C GLU A 166 42.60 16.87 -9.98
N ASN A 167 43.75 17.50 -10.20
CA ASN A 167 44.82 16.95 -11.02
C ASN A 167 45.33 15.69 -10.31
N THR A 168 44.58 14.61 -10.41
CA THR A 168 45.01 13.29 -10.00
C THR A 168 45.95 12.81 -11.08
N THR A 169 47.24 12.82 -10.75
CA THR A 169 48.29 12.22 -11.56
C THR A 169 47.97 10.73 -11.71
N GLU A 170 47.34 10.35 -12.81
CA GLU A 170 47.06 8.96 -13.14
C GLU A 170 48.37 8.20 -13.41
N PRO A 171 48.58 7.02 -12.81
CA PRO A 171 49.48 6.02 -13.36
C PRO A 171 48.90 5.53 -14.70
N LYS A 172 49.78 5.43 -15.69
CA LYS A 172 49.49 4.90 -17.04
C LYS A 172 48.90 3.49 -16.93
N GLU A 173 47.58 3.37 -17.04
CA GLU A 173 46.95 2.10 -17.42
C GLU A 173 46.90 1.99 -18.94
N GLU A 174 47.48 0.90 -19.44
CA GLU A 174 47.50 0.52 -20.84
C GLU A 174 46.07 0.34 -21.34
N ASN A 175 45.65 1.25 -22.22
CA ASN A 175 44.43 1.15 -23.00
C ASN A 175 44.40 -0.14 -23.82
N LYS A 176 43.81 -1.20 -23.28
CA LYS A 176 43.21 -2.24 -24.10
C LYS A 176 41.89 -1.69 -24.62
N SER A 177 41.93 -1.08 -25.81
CA SER A 177 40.73 -0.82 -26.60
C SER A 177 40.11 -2.16 -27.01
N GLY A 178 39.37 -2.77 -26.09
CA GLY A 178 38.51 -3.91 -26.39
C GLY A 178 37.53 -3.47 -27.46
N SER A 179 37.72 -3.99 -28.67
CA SER A 179 36.81 -3.76 -29.78
C SER A 179 35.40 -4.15 -29.33
N LEU A 180 34.38 -3.37 -29.70
CA LEU A 180 32.97 -3.67 -29.42
C LEU A 180 32.62 -5.13 -29.78
N SER A 181 33.29 -5.69 -30.80
CA SER A 181 33.21 -7.10 -31.15
C SER A 181 33.56 -8.06 -30.00
N THR A 182 34.64 -7.80 -29.26
CA THR A 182 35.06 -8.65 -28.13
C THR A 182 34.07 -8.62 -26.96
N LEU A 183 33.42 -7.48 -26.72
CA LEU A 183 32.40 -7.37 -25.67
C LEU A 183 31.12 -8.13 -26.04
N ILE A 184 30.76 -8.13 -27.33
CA ILE A 184 29.60 -8.86 -27.86
C ILE A 184 29.83 -10.38 -27.78
N GLU A 185 31.03 -10.86 -28.12
CA GLU A 185 31.39 -12.28 -28.02
C GLU A 185 31.36 -12.78 -26.56
N GLU A 186 31.86 -12.01 -25.59
CA GLU A 186 31.79 -12.37 -24.17
C GLU A 186 30.33 -12.45 -23.66
N MET A 187 29.45 -11.55 -24.12
CA MET A 187 28.03 -11.59 -23.74
C MET A 187 27.32 -12.82 -24.31
N GLN A 188 27.65 -13.22 -25.54
CA GLN A 188 27.09 -14.43 -26.15
C GLN A 188 27.55 -15.70 -25.42
N GLN A 189 28.83 -15.79 -25.04
CA GLN A 189 29.36 -16.95 -24.32
C GLN A 189 28.78 -17.09 -22.90
N LYS A 190 28.52 -15.98 -22.20
CA LYS A 190 27.81 -16.00 -20.91
C LYS A 190 26.36 -16.48 -21.01
N ALA A 191 25.64 -16.15 -22.09
CA ALA A 191 24.26 -16.59 -22.28
C ALA A 191 24.12 -18.10 -22.58
N ILE A 192 25.15 -18.70 -23.19
CA ILE A 192 25.20 -20.13 -23.49
C ILE A 192 25.50 -20.94 -22.22
N THR A 193 26.35 -20.41 -21.33
CA THR A 193 26.85 -21.13 -20.14
C THR A 193 25.95 -21.00 -18.90
N SER A 194 24.96 -20.11 -18.88
CA SER A 194 23.98 -20.08 -17.77
C SER A 194 22.94 -21.20 -17.95
N GLU A 195 23.20 -22.36 -17.33
CA GLU A 195 22.32 -23.54 -17.30
C GLU A 195 21.12 -23.39 -16.35
N GLU A 196 20.95 -22.26 -15.66
CA GLU A 196 19.83 -22.07 -14.74
C GLU A 196 18.60 -21.47 -15.45
N GLY A 197 17.69 -22.36 -15.86
CA GLY A 197 16.23 -22.11 -15.82
C GLY A 197 15.60 -21.11 -16.80
N ILE A 198 16.35 -20.51 -17.73
CA ILE A 198 15.75 -19.59 -18.72
C ILE A 198 15.13 -20.39 -19.87
N SER A 199 13.81 -20.31 -19.99
CA SER A 199 13.01 -20.91 -21.07
C SER A 199 13.61 -20.58 -22.45
N ILE A 200 13.71 -21.58 -23.33
CA ILE A 200 14.31 -21.48 -24.68
C ILE A 200 13.76 -20.27 -25.45
N LYS A 201 12.46 -19.98 -25.31
CA LYS A 201 11.81 -18.82 -25.95
C LYS A 201 12.39 -17.46 -25.52
N HIS A 202 12.82 -17.35 -24.27
CA HIS A 202 13.45 -16.11 -23.77
C HIS A 202 14.87 -15.94 -24.33
N LYS A 203 15.61 -17.03 -24.55
CA LYS A 203 16.93 -16.99 -25.18
C LYS A 203 16.82 -16.56 -26.64
N GLU A 204 15.86 -17.09 -27.39
CA GLU A 204 15.61 -16.70 -28.79
C GLU A 204 15.23 -15.21 -28.92
N MET A 205 14.37 -14.70 -28.02
CA MET A 205 13.97 -13.30 -28.02
C MET A 205 15.15 -12.34 -27.77
N LEU A 206 16.07 -12.69 -26.86
CA LEU A 206 17.25 -11.85 -26.58
C LEU A 206 18.23 -11.81 -27.75
N ILE A 207 18.40 -12.93 -28.47
CA ILE A 207 19.21 -12.99 -29.69
C ILE A 207 18.60 -12.10 -30.78
N GLU A 208 17.28 -12.13 -30.96
CA GLU A 208 16.62 -11.30 -31.98
C GLU A 208 16.74 -9.80 -31.70
N ILE A 209 16.68 -9.39 -30.42
CA ILE A 209 16.88 -7.98 -30.02
C ILE A 209 18.31 -7.54 -30.32
N LEU A 210 19.32 -8.37 -30.01
CA LEU A 210 20.72 -8.06 -30.25
C LEU A 210 21.02 -7.85 -31.75
N HIS A 211 20.45 -8.69 -32.63
CA HIS A 211 20.62 -8.53 -34.08
C HIS A 211 19.95 -7.28 -34.67
N ARG A 212 18.99 -6.67 -33.98
CA ARG A 212 18.34 -5.42 -34.45
C ARG A 212 19.08 -4.16 -34.03
N VAL A 213 19.99 -4.25 -33.05
CA VAL A 213 20.73 -3.10 -32.50
C VAL A 213 22.10 -2.93 -33.18
N ILE A 214 22.61 -3.97 -33.83
CA ILE A 214 23.79 -3.94 -34.72
C ILE A 214 23.34 -3.52 -36.12
#